data_AF-A0A4Y8ZQW1-F1
#
_entry.id   AF-A0A4Y8ZQW1-F1
#
_cell.length_a   1.000
_cell.length_b   1.000
_cell.length_c   1.000
_cell.angle_alpha   90.00
_cell.angle_beta   90.00
_cell.angle_gamma   90.00
#
_symmetry.space_group_name_H-M   'P 1'
#
loop_
_entity.id
_entity.type
_entity.pdbx_description
1 polymer ?
#
loop_
_entity_poly.entity_id
_entity_poly.type
_entity_poly.pdbx_seq_one_letter_code
_entity_poly.pdbx_strand_id
1 'polypeptide(L)'
;MAGVNKVILVGNLGDDPESRSLNNGGEVVNLRVATSETWKDRDGQRQERTEWHRVVIFNENLGRVAKSYLRKGSKVYLEGQLQTRKWTDNSGQDKYSTEIVLQRFRGELVLLDSRGGGGGGGGGFGEDAGGYDSGFGGGGFGGGGGGGGGFGGGGGGGGGNRPQSRPQPAFDSDLDDDVPF
;
A
#
# COMPACT_ATOMS: atom_id res chain seq x y z
N MET A 1 35.32 7.09 -9.70
CA MET A 1 34.28 6.04 -9.71
C MET A 1 32.94 6.69 -10.05
N ALA A 2 31.97 5.95 -10.59
CA ALA A 2 30.61 6.44 -10.75
C ALA A 2 29.80 6.14 -9.48
N GLY A 3 29.19 7.16 -8.87
CA GLY A 3 28.29 6.98 -7.73
C GLY A 3 26.92 6.46 -8.16
N VAL A 4 26.24 5.75 -7.25
CA VAL A 4 24.87 5.26 -7.47
C VAL A 4 23.87 6.17 -6.75
N ASN A 5 22.89 6.67 -7.49
CA ASN A 5 21.72 7.38 -6.95
C ASN A 5 20.47 6.67 -7.48
N LYS A 6 19.86 5.85 -6.62
CA LYS A 6 18.59 5.15 -6.88
C LYS A 6 17.69 5.33 -5.66
N VAL A 7 16.42 5.64 -5.91
CA VAL A 7 15.34 5.55 -4.94
C VAL A 7 14.35 4.51 -5.44
N ILE A 8 13.87 3.67 -4.53
CA ILE A 8 12.76 2.74 -4.74
C ILE A 8 11.67 3.12 -3.73
N LEU A 9 10.44 3.28 -4.19
CA LEU A 9 9.27 3.48 -3.32
C LEU A 9 8.16 2.48 -3.67
N VAL A 10 7.50 1.97 -2.64
CA VAL A 10 6.16 1.38 -2.72
C VAL A 10 5.24 2.21 -1.83
N GLY A 11 4.21 2.80 -2.41
CA GLY A 11 3.32 3.71 -1.69
C GLY A 11 2.00 3.93 -2.40
N ASN A 12 1.20 4.84 -1.84
CA ASN A 12 -0.11 5.19 -2.37
C ASN A 12 -0.15 6.69 -2.76
N LEU A 13 -0.82 7.02 -3.86
CA LEU A 13 -1.01 8.41 -4.28
C LEU A 13 -1.90 9.17 -3.28
N GLY A 14 -1.43 10.32 -2.80
CA GLY A 14 -2.22 11.20 -1.93
C GLY A 14 -3.29 11.98 -2.68
N ASP A 15 -3.02 12.32 -3.94
CA ASP A 15 -3.83 13.16 -4.83
C ASP A 15 -3.71 12.62 -6.28
N ASP A 16 -4.57 13.07 -7.19
CA ASP A 16 -4.50 12.66 -8.60
C ASP A 16 -3.22 13.17 -9.29
N PRO A 17 -2.73 12.50 -10.37
CA PRO A 17 -1.56 12.94 -11.12
C PRO A 17 -1.73 14.34 -11.74
N GLU A 18 -0.91 15.31 -11.32
CA GLU A 18 -0.88 16.64 -11.92
C GLU A 18 0.01 16.65 -13.15
N SER A 19 -0.48 17.14 -14.29
CA SER A 19 0.35 17.35 -15.49
C SER A 19 0.60 18.82 -15.76
N ARG A 20 1.82 19.15 -16.21
CA ARG A 20 2.19 20.48 -16.70
C ARG A 20 2.98 20.37 -18.00
N SER A 21 2.57 21.14 -19.00
CA SER A 21 3.34 21.34 -20.22
C SER A 21 4.53 22.26 -19.94
N LEU A 22 5.67 21.96 -20.54
CA LEU A 22 6.90 22.74 -20.44
C LEU A 22 7.10 23.57 -21.72
N ASN A 23 7.73 24.75 -21.60
CA ASN A 23 7.99 25.66 -22.72
C ASN A 23 8.84 25.05 -23.85
N ASN A 24 9.51 23.93 -23.59
CA ASN A 24 10.29 23.18 -24.59
C ASN A 24 9.48 22.07 -25.31
N GLY A 25 8.16 22.08 -25.19
CA GLY A 25 7.25 21.08 -25.79
C GLY A 25 7.19 19.74 -25.05
N GLY A 26 8.00 19.54 -23.99
CA GLY A 26 7.89 18.37 -23.13
C GLY A 26 6.72 18.46 -22.15
N GLU A 27 6.32 17.31 -21.60
CA GLU A 27 5.34 17.23 -20.51
C GLU A 27 6.05 16.75 -19.23
N VAL A 28 5.63 17.26 -18.07
CA VAL A 28 6.05 16.75 -16.76
C VAL A 28 4.83 16.34 -15.94
N VAL A 29 4.89 15.16 -15.34
CA VAL A 29 3.85 14.67 -14.43
C VAL A 29 4.37 14.69 -13.00
N ASN A 30 3.62 15.32 -12.11
CA ASN A 30 3.90 15.44 -10.69
C ASN A 30 2.99 14.48 -9.91
N LEU A 31 3.59 13.62 -9.07
CA LEU A 31 2.86 12.76 -8.14
C LEU A 31 3.23 13.11 -6.69
N ARG A 32 2.27 12.90 -5.79
CA ARG A 32 2.47 12.95 -4.34
C ARG A 32 2.22 11.55 -3.78
N VAL A 33 3.24 10.91 -3.20
CA VAL A 33 3.17 9.52 -2.75
C VAL A 33 3.40 9.43 -1.24
N ALA A 34 2.50 8.76 -0.53
CA ALA A 34 2.64 8.43 0.89
C ALA A 34 3.30 7.06 1.07
N THR A 35 4.22 6.97 2.04
CA THR A 35 4.66 5.70 2.62
C THR A 35 4.52 5.76 4.14
N SER A 36 3.96 4.72 4.76
CA SER A 36 3.67 4.71 6.19
C SER A 36 4.43 3.60 6.91
N GLU A 37 5.05 3.94 8.03
CA GLU A 37 5.71 3.01 8.94
C GLU A 37 4.91 2.91 10.25
N THR A 38 4.76 1.70 10.77
CA THR A 38 4.15 1.42 12.08
C THR A 38 5.19 0.75 12.97
N TRP A 39 5.38 1.28 14.18
CA TRP A 39 6.23 0.66 15.21
C TRP A 39 5.54 0.72 16.58
N LYS A 40 6.17 0.14 17.60
CA LYS A 40 5.78 0.35 19.00
C LYS A 40 6.82 1.22 19.69
N ASP A 41 6.37 2.19 20.49
CA ASP A 41 7.26 2.96 21.34
C ASP A 41 7.66 2.21 22.62
N ARG A 42 8.45 2.88 23.47
CA ARG A 42 8.97 2.31 24.73
C ARG A 42 7.87 2.04 25.76
N ASP A 43 6.75 2.73 25.66
CA ASP A 43 5.57 2.58 26.53
C ASP A 43 4.59 1.52 25.97
N GLY A 44 4.97 0.87 24.86
CA GLY A 44 4.21 -0.21 24.22
C GLY A 44 3.07 0.25 23.33
N GLN A 45 2.87 1.58 23.16
CA GLN A 45 1.83 2.12 22.30
C GLN A 45 2.22 1.98 20.83
N ARG A 46 1.22 1.76 19.97
CA ARG A 46 1.42 1.70 18.53
C ARG A 46 1.52 3.11 17.98
N GLN A 47 2.63 3.42 17.32
CA GLN A 47 2.88 4.67 16.63
C GLN A 47 2.84 4.47 15.12
N GLU A 48 2.48 5.51 14.38
CA GLU A 48 2.45 5.53 12.92
C GLU A 48 3.04 6.84 12.39
N ARG A 49 3.85 6.76 11.33
CA ARG A 49 4.48 7.90 10.66
C ARG A 49 4.29 7.76 9.16
N THR A 50 3.82 8.82 8.51
CA THR A 50 3.53 8.83 7.07
C THR A 50 4.34 9.91 6.36
N GLU A 51 5.29 9.48 5.55
CA GLU A 51 6.22 10.36 4.84
C GLU A 51 5.73 10.65 3.43
N TRP A 52 5.80 11.93 3.05
CA TRP A 52 5.26 12.44 1.80
C TRP A 52 6.35 12.73 0.76
N HIS A 53 6.31 11.98 -0.34
CA HIS A 53 7.30 12.00 -1.40
C HIS A 53 6.77 12.81 -2.60
N ARG A 54 7.55 13.80 -3.05
CA ARG A 54 7.30 14.52 -4.31
C ARG A 54 8.04 13.81 -5.44
N VAL A 55 7.29 13.24 -6.37
CA VAL A 55 7.82 12.51 -7.53
C VAL A 55 7.57 13.32 -8.79
N VAL A 56 8.58 13.40 -9.66
CA VAL A 56 8.58 14.20 -10.89
C VAL A 56 8.97 13.30 -12.07
N ILE A 57 8.05 13.12 -13.01
CA ILE A 57 8.22 12.23 -14.15
C ILE A 57 8.41 13.08 -15.42
N PHE A 58 9.63 13.07 -15.96
CA PHE A 58 9.98 13.59 -17.28
C PHE A 58 10.00 12.50 -18.36
N ASN A 59 9.88 11.23 -17.97
CA ASN A 59 9.76 10.12 -18.90
C ASN A 59 8.34 10.09 -19.49
N GLU A 60 8.17 10.54 -20.73
CA GLU A 60 6.89 10.70 -21.42
C GLU A 60 6.02 9.44 -21.42
N ASN A 61 6.63 8.26 -21.54
CA ASN A 61 5.89 6.99 -21.53
C ASN A 61 5.33 6.69 -20.13
N LEU A 62 6.13 6.88 -19.07
CA LEU A 62 5.68 6.71 -17.70
C LEU A 62 4.68 7.79 -17.29
N GLY A 63 4.85 9.03 -17.78
CA GLY A 63 3.90 10.13 -17.58
C GLY A 63 2.54 9.87 -18.26
N ARG A 64 2.54 9.30 -19.47
CA ARG A 64 1.31 8.86 -20.15
C ARG A 64 0.60 7.78 -19.33
N VAL A 65 1.32 6.75 -18.88
CA VAL A 65 0.77 5.69 -18.01
C VAL A 65 0.21 6.27 -16.70
N ALA A 66 0.96 7.15 -16.04
CA ALA A 66 0.54 7.80 -14.79
C ALA A 66 -0.80 8.53 -14.96
N LYS A 67 -0.91 9.46 -15.94
CA LYS A 67 -2.15 10.19 -16.21
C LYS A 67 -3.33 9.28 -16.56
N SER A 68 -3.11 8.28 -17.41
CA SER A 68 -4.18 7.40 -17.88
C SER A 68 -4.78 6.55 -16.76
N TYR A 69 -3.93 5.96 -15.92
CA TYR A 69 -4.33 4.87 -15.03
C TYR A 69 -4.26 5.17 -13.53
N LEU A 70 -3.41 6.10 -13.07
CA LEU A 70 -3.29 6.40 -11.65
C LEU A 70 -4.31 7.44 -11.20
N ARG A 71 -4.89 7.22 -10.03
CA ARG A 71 -5.76 8.17 -9.34
C ARG A 71 -5.32 8.33 -7.89
N LYS A 72 -5.91 9.29 -7.18
CA LYS A 72 -5.82 9.37 -5.71
C LYS A 72 -6.12 7.98 -5.10
N GLY A 73 -5.24 7.54 -4.20
CA GLY A 73 -5.30 6.22 -3.57
C GLY A 73 -4.59 5.09 -4.33
N SER A 74 -4.25 5.24 -5.61
CA SER A 74 -3.57 4.17 -6.38
C SER A 74 -2.26 3.74 -5.74
N LYS A 75 -2.03 2.42 -5.64
CA LYS A 75 -0.78 1.83 -5.15
C LYS A 75 0.22 1.67 -6.29
N VAL A 76 1.44 2.15 -6.06
CA VAL A 76 2.51 2.18 -7.08
C VAL A 76 3.84 1.69 -6.54
N TYR A 77 4.60 1.04 -7.42
CA TYR A 77 6.05 0.91 -7.33
C TYR A 77 6.69 1.98 -8.21
N LEU A 78 7.72 2.64 -7.71
CA LEU A 78 8.46 3.69 -8.42
C LEU A 78 9.96 3.52 -8.22
N GLU A 79 10.73 3.52 -9.31
CA GLU A 79 12.17 3.76 -9.27
C GLU A 79 12.54 5.11 -9.86
N GLY A 80 13.40 5.86 -9.17
CA GLY A 80 13.92 7.15 -9.63
C GLY A 80 15.27 7.48 -9.02
N GLN A 81 15.63 8.76 -9.00
CA GLN A 81 16.84 9.29 -8.37
C GLN A 81 16.49 10.52 -7.52
N LEU A 82 17.21 10.79 -6.44
CA LEU A 82 17.07 12.04 -5.68
C LEU A 82 17.68 13.21 -6.44
N GLN A 83 16.95 14.31 -6.56
CA GLN A 83 17.46 15.60 -7.03
C GLN A 83 16.98 16.70 -6.09
N THR A 84 17.93 17.49 -5.58
CA THR A 84 17.63 18.67 -4.76
C THR A 84 17.84 19.91 -5.61
N ARG A 85 16.76 20.65 -5.88
CA ARG A 85 16.83 21.94 -6.59
C ARG A 85 16.76 23.11 -5.62
N LYS A 86 17.61 24.10 -5.85
CA LYS A 86 17.56 25.41 -5.23
C LYS A 86 16.58 26.31 -6.00
N TRP A 87 15.74 27.06 -5.29
CA TRP A 87 14.86 28.07 -5.88
C TRP A 87 14.70 29.23 -4.89
N THR A 88 14.50 30.44 -5.39
CA THR A 88 14.33 31.64 -4.56
C THR A 88 12.84 31.93 -4.41
N ASP A 89 12.39 32.22 -3.19
CA ASP A 89 11.00 32.60 -2.93
C ASP A 89 10.73 34.09 -3.22
N ASN A 90 9.46 34.50 -3.12
CA ASN A 90 9.03 35.87 -3.36
C ASN A 90 9.63 36.89 -2.36
N SER A 91 10.23 36.42 -1.26
CA SER A 91 10.91 37.23 -0.26
C SER A 91 12.43 37.30 -0.48
N GLY A 92 12.92 36.74 -1.60
CA GLY A 92 14.35 36.70 -1.92
C GLY A 92 15.14 35.64 -1.15
N GLN A 93 14.49 34.73 -0.42
CA GLN A 93 15.18 33.69 0.34
C GLN A 93 15.41 32.44 -0.49
N ASP A 94 16.59 31.86 -0.34
CA ASP A 94 16.93 30.57 -0.93
C ASP A 94 16.21 29.42 -0.22
N LYS A 95 15.47 28.61 -0.99
CA LYS A 95 14.80 27.39 -0.57
C LYS A 95 15.32 26.19 -1.36
N TYR A 96 15.28 25.03 -0.72
CA TYR A 96 15.68 23.75 -1.32
C TYR A 96 14.45 22.84 -1.39
N SER A 97 14.29 22.13 -2.51
CA SER A 97 13.25 21.12 -2.67
C SER A 97 13.88 19.83 -3.18
N THR A 98 13.75 18.78 -2.38
CA THR A 98 14.21 17.43 -2.72
C THR A 98 13.07 16.68 -3.40
N GLU A 99 13.33 16.18 -4.60
CA GLU A 99 12.35 15.55 -5.48
C GLU A 99 12.90 14.21 -5.99
N ILE A 100 12.04 13.21 -6.17
CA ILE A 100 12.39 11.92 -6.78
C ILE A 100 12.09 12.02 -8.27
N VAL A 101 13.13 11.92 -9.10
CA VAL A 101 13.04 12.27 -10.52
C VAL A 101 13.19 11.05 -11.42
N LEU A 102 12.15 10.79 -12.22
CA LEU A 102 12.15 9.82 -13.31
C LEU A 102 12.51 10.58 -14.59
N GLN A 103 13.81 10.64 -14.88
CA GLN A 103 14.36 11.33 -16.06
C GLN A 103 13.90 10.69 -17.37
N ARG A 104 14.02 11.43 -18.48
CA ARG A 104 13.80 10.92 -19.85
C ARG A 104 14.57 9.60 -20.04
N PHE A 105 13.87 8.58 -20.56
CA PHE A 105 14.39 7.23 -20.80
C PHE A 105 14.93 6.49 -19.56
N ARG A 106 14.59 6.94 -18.35
CA ARG A 106 14.99 6.32 -17.07
C ARG A 106 13.82 6.21 -16.09
N GLY A 107 14.05 5.49 -15.00
CA GLY A 107 13.08 5.21 -13.96
C GLY A 107 12.10 4.11 -14.34
N GLU A 108 11.34 3.65 -13.35
CA GLU A 108 10.32 2.60 -13.49
C GLU A 108 9.05 3.02 -12.76
N LEU A 109 7.90 2.63 -13.30
CA LEU A 109 6.59 2.80 -12.68
C LEU A 109 5.78 1.53 -12.93
N VAL A 110 5.39 0.84 -11.86
CA VAL A 110 4.48 -0.32 -11.93
C VAL A 110 3.24 -0.02 -11.10
N LEU A 111 2.07 -0.24 -11.70
CA LEU A 111 0.79 -0.18 -11.00
C LEU A 111 0.63 -1.46 -10.18
N LEU A 112 0.44 -1.31 -8.87
CA LEU A 112 0.22 -2.40 -7.94
C LEU A 112 -1.27 -2.55 -7.55
N ASP A 113 -2.13 -1.70 -8.10
CA ASP A 113 -3.58 -1.85 -7.97
C ASP A 113 -4.05 -3.14 -8.67
N SER A 114 -4.83 -3.96 -7.97
CA SER A 114 -5.44 -5.15 -8.55
C SER A 114 -6.30 -4.77 -9.75
N ARG A 115 -6.02 -5.38 -10.90
CA ARG A 115 -6.63 -5.10 -12.22
C ARG A 115 -8.07 -5.66 -12.33
N GLY A 116 -8.89 -5.45 -11.30
CA GLY A 116 -10.18 -6.12 -11.07
C GLY A 116 -11.12 -5.42 -10.09
N GLY A 117 -10.95 -4.11 -9.82
CA GLY A 117 -11.89 -3.32 -9.02
C GLY A 117 -13.17 -2.88 -9.76
N GLY A 118 -13.43 -3.39 -10.96
CA GLY A 118 -14.60 -3.08 -11.77
C GLY A 118 -15.59 -4.25 -11.81
N GLY A 119 -16.50 -4.31 -10.84
CA GLY A 119 -17.62 -5.27 -10.86
C GLY A 119 -18.09 -5.71 -9.46
N GLY A 120 -19.25 -5.20 -9.04
CA GLY A 120 -19.91 -5.58 -7.78
C GLY A 120 -19.87 -4.46 -6.72
N GLY A 121 -20.97 -4.07 -6.10
CA GLY A 121 -22.36 -4.50 -6.31
C GLY A 121 -23.25 -3.88 -5.22
N GLY A 122 -24.34 -3.23 -5.62
CA GLY A 122 -25.24 -2.51 -4.72
C GLY A 122 -26.65 -2.48 -5.28
N GLY A 123 -27.28 -3.66 -5.38
CA GLY A 123 -28.70 -3.79 -5.69
C GLY A 123 -29.57 -3.65 -4.42
N GLY A 124 -30.79 -3.15 -4.60
CA GLY A 124 -31.70 -2.73 -3.53
C GLY A 124 -31.82 -1.21 -3.51
N PHE A 125 -33.00 -0.58 -3.49
CA PHE A 125 -34.36 -1.08 -3.23
C PHE A 125 -35.38 -0.33 -4.11
N GLY A 126 -36.54 -0.93 -4.38
CA GLY A 126 -37.58 -0.32 -5.20
C GLY A 126 -38.65 -1.31 -5.68
N GLU A 127 -39.36 -1.92 -4.75
CA GLU A 127 -40.57 -2.72 -5.04
C GLU A 127 -41.71 -1.81 -5.48
N ASP A 128 -42.28 -2.04 -6.67
CA ASP A 128 -43.63 -1.59 -7.02
C ASP A 128 -44.29 -2.47 -8.11
N ALA A 129 -45.62 -2.51 -8.06
CA ALA A 129 -46.58 -2.96 -9.08
C ALA A 129 -46.70 -4.47 -9.48
N GLY A 130 -47.88 -5.04 -9.18
CA GLY A 130 -48.52 -6.14 -9.94
C GLY A 130 -48.27 -7.55 -9.38
N GLY A 131 -49.27 -8.34 -8.94
CA GLY A 131 -50.71 -8.18 -9.00
C GLY A 131 -51.36 -9.10 -10.05
N TYR A 132 -51.55 -10.39 -9.71
CA TYR A 132 -52.63 -11.21 -10.26
C TYR A 132 -53.02 -12.34 -9.29
N ASP A 133 -54.33 -12.49 -9.11
CA ASP A 133 -55.00 -13.60 -8.47
C ASP A 133 -55.21 -14.74 -9.49
N SER A 134 -54.98 -15.98 -9.08
CA SER A 134 -55.63 -17.18 -9.65
C SER A 134 -55.23 -18.43 -8.86
N GLY A 135 -56.23 -19.23 -8.44
CA GLY A 135 -56.05 -20.42 -7.61
C GLY A 135 -55.76 -21.73 -8.37
N PHE A 136 -56.32 -22.84 -7.85
CA PHE A 136 -56.00 -24.25 -8.14
C PHE A 136 -54.60 -24.68 -7.59
N GLY A 137 -54.42 -25.77 -6.83
CA GLY A 137 -55.32 -26.83 -6.38
C GLY A 137 -54.74 -28.22 -6.71
N GLY A 138 -54.17 -28.94 -5.73
CA GLY A 138 -53.62 -30.30 -5.95
C GLY A 138 -52.78 -30.81 -4.78
N GLY A 139 -53.19 -31.93 -4.16
CA GLY A 139 -52.63 -32.47 -2.90
C GLY A 139 -51.50 -33.52 -3.01
N GLY A 140 -51.12 -34.08 -1.85
CA GLY A 140 -50.05 -35.08 -1.68
C GLY A 140 -48.65 -34.48 -1.76
N PHE A 141 -47.58 -34.95 -1.08
CA PHE A 141 -47.23 -36.15 -0.30
C PHE A 141 -46.01 -35.71 0.57
N GLY A 142 -45.54 -36.30 1.68
CA GLY A 142 -45.75 -37.62 2.26
C GLY A 142 -44.40 -38.28 2.64
N GLY A 143 -43.84 -37.99 3.84
CA GLY A 143 -42.65 -38.65 4.44
C GLY A 143 -41.44 -37.73 4.71
N GLY A 144 -40.55 -37.97 5.69
CA GLY A 144 -40.58 -38.95 6.79
C GLY A 144 -39.19 -39.43 7.29
N GLY A 145 -38.72 -38.96 8.47
CA GLY A 145 -37.55 -39.48 9.23
C GLY A 145 -36.13 -39.06 8.74
N GLY A 146 -35.06 -39.07 9.55
CA GLY A 146 -34.92 -39.25 11.01
C GLY A 146 -33.45 -39.52 11.47
N GLY A 147 -33.07 -39.11 12.69
CA GLY A 147 -31.81 -39.47 13.43
C GLY A 147 -30.50 -38.74 13.00
N GLY A 148 -29.46 -38.59 13.84
CA GLY A 148 -29.26 -38.89 15.28
C GLY A 148 -27.76 -38.84 15.72
N GLY A 149 -27.47 -38.62 17.02
CA GLY A 149 -26.10 -38.61 17.65
C GLY A 149 -25.50 -37.20 17.86
N GLY A 150 -24.85 -36.81 18.98
CA GLY A 150 -24.11 -37.56 20.02
C GLY A 150 -22.65 -37.81 19.56
N PHE A 151 -21.54 -37.60 20.29
CA PHE A 151 -21.19 -37.41 21.72
C PHE A 151 -19.80 -36.65 21.79
N GLY A 152 -19.05 -36.41 22.89
CA GLY A 152 -19.21 -36.61 24.35
C GLY A 152 -17.86 -36.80 25.11
N GLY A 153 -17.45 -35.85 25.97
CA GLY A 153 -16.21 -35.90 26.82
C GLY A 153 -14.99 -35.18 26.20
N GLY A 154 -14.02 -34.58 26.92
CA GLY A 154 -13.53 -34.67 28.32
C GLY A 154 -12.01 -34.95 28.29
N GLY A 155 -11.10 -34.53 29.19
CA GLY A 155 -11.11 -33.69 30.40
C GLY A 155 -9.72 -33.77 31.11
N GLY A 156 -9.36 -32.81 32.00
CA GLY A 156 -8.07 -32.76 32.74
C GLY A 156 -6.87 -32.30 31.90
N GLY A 157 -5.76 -31.70 32.40
CA GLY A 157 -5.19 -31.43 33.73
C GLY A 157 -3.65 -31.55 33.58
N GLY A 158 -2.71 -30.85 34.24
CA GLY A 158 -2.66 -29.88 35.32
C GLY A 158 -1.18 -29.80 35.81
N GLY A 159 -0.68 -28.65 36.27
CA GLY A 159 0.71 -28.47 36.74
C GLY A 159 1.79 -28.51 35.63
N GLY A 160 2.97 -27.91 35.76
CA GLY A 160 3.58 -27.16 36.86
C GLY A 160 5.12 -27.33 36.85
N ASN A 161 5.86 -26.30 37.24
CA ASN A 161 7.30 -26.29 37.55
C ASN A 161 8.35 -26.20 36.40
N ARG A 162 8.87 -24.97 36.20
CA ARG A 162 10.28 -24.64 35.87
C ARG A 162 11.07 -24.61 37.22
N PRO A 163 12.42 -24.74 37.31
CA PRO A 163 13.39 -24.16 36.37
C PRO A 163 14.68 -24.97 36.08
N GLN A 164 15.41 -24.57 35.04
CA GLN A 164 16.87 -24.73 35.01
C GLN A 164 17.52 -23.70 34.08
N SER A 165 18.30 -22.79 34.67
CA SER A 165 19.06 -21.77 33.95
C SER A 165 20.36 -22.37 33.41
N ARG A 166 20.57 -22.31 32.10
CA ARG A 166 21.86 -22.65 31.47
C ARG A 166 22.56 -21.33 31.09
N PRO A 167 23.78 -21.05 31.58
CA PRO A 167 24.53 -19.88 31.13
C PRO A 167 24.78 -19.98 29.62
N GLN A 168 24.47 -18.91 28.90
CA GLN A 168 24.99 -18.71 27.54
C GLN A 168 26.42 -18.19 27.66
N PRO A 169 27.36 -18.61 26.78
CA PRO A 169 28.68 -17.99 26.72
C PRO A 169 28.54 -16.51 26.34
N ALA A 170 29.41 -15.67 26.89
CA ALA A 170 29.51 -14.28 26.47
C ALA A 170 29.84 -14.22 24.97
N PHE A 171 29.12 -13.38 24.25
CA PHE A 171 29.50 -12.93 22.92
C PHE A 171 30.50 -11.80 23.14
N ASP A 172 31.75 -12.04 22.76
CA ASP A 172 32.87 -11.12 22.98
C ASP A 172 32.61 -9.76 22.31
N SER A 173 33.02 -8.70 22.99
CA SER A 173 32.77 -7.29 22.66
C SER A 173 33.70 -6.71 21.58
N ASP A 174 34.30 -7.57 20.76
CA ASP A 174 35.55 -7.28 20.05
C ASP A 174 35.34 -7.20 18.53
N LEU A 175 34.17 -6.74 18.08
CA LEU A 175 33.79 -6.57 16.67
C LEU A 175 33.71 -5.09 16.23
N ASP A 176 34.32 -4.19 17.02
CA ASP A 176 34.27 -2.72 16.84
C ASP A 176 35.57 -2.14 16.23
N ASP A 177 36.42 -2.96 15.60
CA ASP A 177 37.62 -2.51 14.88
C ASP A 177 37.76 -3.12 13.47
N ASP A 178 38.36 -2.34 12.56
CA ASP A 178 38.71 -2.65 11.16
C ASP A 178 37.59 -2.90 10.14
N VAL A 179 36.88 -1.82 9.76
CA VAL A 179 36.30 -1.68 8.40
C VAL A 179 37.18 -0.72 7.58
N PRO A 180 38.11 -1.21 6.73
CA PRO A 180 38.97 -0.34 5.93
C PRO A 180 38.22 0.33 4.76
N PHE A 181 38.60 1.59 4.48
CA PHE A 181 38.11 2.42 3.36
C PHE A 181 38.83 2.14 2.03
#